data_AF-A0A6P2F459-F1
#
_entry.id   AF-A0A6P2F459-F1
#
_cell.length_a   1.000
_cell.length_b   1.000
_cell.length_c   1.000
_cell.angle_alpha   90.00
_cell.angle_beta   90.00
_cell.angle_gamma   90.00
#
_symmetry.space_group_name_H-M   'P 1'
#
loop_
_entity.id
_entity.type
_entity.pdbx_description
1 polymer ?
#
loop_
_entity_poly.entity_id
_entity_poly.type
_entity_poly.pdbx_seq_one_letter_code
_entity_poly.pdbx_strand_id
1 'polypeptide(L)'
;MSPMSQPTPDDEHWMRLALAEASKAAEAGEVPVGAVLVKDGRLISAGRNAPIALHDPSAHAEMNALRAGGAALGNYRLDGCELYVTLEPCAMCAGAMLHARLARVVFGALDPKTGAAGSVLDLFARGELNHHTQVQGGVLAEDCQQLLQDFFKRRRSAAREAAEPLRHDALRTPEACFDRLAGYGFEPRYVSDLPSLRGWRMHYLDEGPVAASWACLGLHGPGEWSYFFRHLAHVPQWRVLAPDLVGFGRSDKPKRETVHTWPWHRDLLLEWLDRLQPGPLALVHSAGAAPLASLLAAAAPERFPLVLIAPDAGEPAADAWRAPFPDRGYEAALRALGPIPAGVSGPGPAQAALLAQEAMGYFGP
;
A
#
# COMPACT_ATOMS: atom_id res chain seq x y z
N MET A 1 3.01 8.89 -45.73
CA MET A 1 2.32 7.78 -45.05
C MET A 1 2.09 6.69 -46.08
N SER A 2 2.79 5.56 -45.98
CA SER A 2 2.44 4.38 -46.78
C SER A 2 1.03 3.94 -46.37
N PRO A 3 0.17 3.51 -47.31
CA PRO A 3 -1.17 3.06 -46.97
C PRO A 3 -1.08 1.87 -46.02
N MET A 4 -1.71 2.00 -44.84
CA MET A 4 -1.87 0.88 -43.91
C MET A 4 -2.64 -0.22 -44.64
N SER A 5 -2.05 -1.42 -44.76
CA SER A 5 -2.72 -2.60 -45.29
C SER A 5 -3.95 -2.92 -44.47
N GLN A 6 -5.04 -3.36 -45.10
CA GLN A 6 -6.22 -3.79 -44.36
C GLN A 6 -5.92 -5.07 -43.55
N PRO A 7 -6.50 -5.24 -42.35
CA PRO A 7 -6.40 -6.47 -41.58
C PRO A 7 -6.88 -7.68 -42.37
N THR A 8 -6.13 -8.77 -42.31
CA THR A 8 -6.56 -10.05 -42.88
C THR A 8 -7.31 -10.88 -41.83
N PRO A 9 -8.20 -11.82 -42.22
CA PRO A 9 -8.83 -12.75 -41.28
C PRO A 9 -7.82 -13.53 -40.41
N ASP A 10 -6.62 -13.80 -40.94
CA ASP A 10 -5.54 -14.44 -40.20
C ASP A 10 -5.00 -13.53 -39.08
N ASP A 11 -4.97 -12.21 -39.29
CA ASP A 11 -4.50 -11.26 -38.27
C ASP A 11 -5.43 -11.23 -37.05
N GLU A 12 -6.75 -11.30 -37.27
CA GLU A 12 -7.70 -11.41 -36.16
C GLU A 12 -7.53 -12.72 -35.39
N HIS A 13 -7.29 -13.85 -36.08
CA HIS A 13 -7.07 -15.14 -35.44
C HIS A 13 -5.88 -15.08 -34.46
N TRP A 14 -4.72 -14.57 -34.92
CA TRP A 14 -3.54 -14.47 -34.08
C TRP A 14 -3.69 -13.43 -32.97
N MET A 15 -4.39 -12.32 -33.23
CA MET A 15 -4.68 -11.34 -32.19
C MET A 15 -5.59 -11.90 -31.09
N ARG A 16 -6.54 -12.79 -31.41
CA ARG A 16 -7.34 -13.49 -30.39
C ARG A 16 -6.49 -14.40 -29.49
N LEU A 17 -5.44 -15.02 -30.03
CA LEU A 17 -4.49 -15.79 -29.22
C LEU A 17 -3.64 -14.87 -28.33
N ALA A 18 -3.23 -13.71 -28.83
CA ALA A 18 -2.57 -12.68 -28.00
C ALA A 18 -3.49 -12.17 -26.88
N LEU A 19 -4.79 -11.96 -27.14
CA LEU A 19 -5.80 -11.61 -26.13
C LEU A 19 -5.99 -12.69 -25.06
N ALA A 20 -5.87 -13.97 -25.43
CA ALA A 20 -5.90 -15.07 -24.47
C ALA A 20 -4.71 -15.00 -23.50
N GLU A 21 -3.51 -14.67 -23.99
CA GLU A 21 -2.35 -14.43 -23.12
C GLU A 21 -2.48 -13.16 -22.27
N ALA A 22 -3.05 -12.09 -22.83
CA ALA A 22 -3.35 -10.86 -22.09
C ALA A 22 -4.32 -11.12 -20.92
N SER A 23 -5.33 -11.97 -21.14
CA SER A 23 -6.27 -12.40 -20.09
C SER A 23 -5.54 -13.15 -18.96
N LYS A 24 -4.62 -14.05 -19.28
CA LYS A 24 -3.79 -14.75 -18.29
C LYS A 24 -2.88 -13.80 -17.49
N ALA A 25 -2.39 -12.72 -18.11
CA ALA A 25 -1.66 -11.68 -17.37
C ALA A 25 -2.59 -10.94 -16.39
N ALA A 26 -3.81 -10.59 -16.82
CA ALA A 26 -4.82 -9.97 -15.97
C ALA A 26 -5.13 -10.83 -14.73
N GLU A 27 -5.32 -12.14 -14.93
CA GLU A 27 -5.57 -13.13 -13.88
C GLU A 27 -4.41 -13.22 -12.87
N ALA A 28 -3.18 -13.02 -13.34
CA ALA A 28 -1.98 -12.95 -12.51
C ALA A 28 -1.75 -11.58 -11.83
N GLY A 29 -2.66 -10.62 -12.00
CA GLY A 29 -2.54 -9.27 -11.44
C GLY A 29 -1.59 -8.34 -12.21
N GLU A 30 -1.14 -8.76 -13.40
CA GLU A 30 -0.26 -8.00 -14.29
C GLU A 30 -1.08 -7.16 -15.28
N VAL A 31 -0.47 -6.09 -15.83
CA VAL A 31 -1.11 -5.31 -16.90
C VAL A 31 -1.42 -6.23 -18.09
N PRO A 32 -2.67 -6.29 -18.59
CA PRO A 32 -3.11 -7.31 -19.53
C PRO A 32 -2.61 -7.04 -20.95
N VAL A 33 -1.36 -7.41 -21.21
CA VAL A 33 -0.76 -7.41 -22.53
C VAL A 33 -0.28 -8.82 -22.83
N GLY A 34 -0.63 -9.29 -24.03
CA GLY A 34 -0.22 -10.59 -24.55
C GLY A 34 0.34 -10.44 -25.95
N ALA A 35 1.23 -11.35 -26.33
CA ALA A 35 1.85 -11.40 -27.63
C ALA A 35 2.03 -12.83 -28.11
N VAL A 36 1.95 -13.04 -29.43
CA VAL A 36 2.26 -14.31 -30.07
C VAL A 36 3.20 -14.10 -31.25
N LEU A 37 4.14 -15.02 -31.44
CA LEU A 37 5.06 -15.04 -32.56
C LEU A 37 4.66 -16.16 -33.53
N VAL A 38 4.51 -15.82 -34.79
CA VAL A 38 4.04 -16.70 -35.86
C VAL A 38 5.09 -16.79 -36.95
N LYS A 39 5.25 -17.95 -37.55
CA LYS A 39 6.09 -18.16 -38.74
C LYS A 39 5.42 -19.17 -39.65
N ASP A 40 5.31 -18.87 -40.94
CA ASP A 40 4.70 -19.75 -41.95
C ASP A 40 3.30 -20.25 -41.55
N GLY A 41 2.48 -19.34 -40.97
CA GLY A 41 1.13 -19.65 -40.49
C GLY A 41 1.08 -20.56 -39.24
N ARG A 42 2.19 -20.72 -38.52
CA ARG A 42 2.29 -21.54 -37.31
C ARG A 42 2.69 -20.70 -36.11
N LEU A 43 2.01 -20.92 -34.99
CA LEU A 43 2.41 -20.37 -33.69
C LEU A 43 3.77 -20.96 -33.27
N ILE A 44 4.76 -20.11 -33.08
CA ILE A 44 6.10 -20.49 -32.62
C ILE A 44 6.21 -20.31 -31.11
N SER A 45 5.74 -19.18 -30.59
CA SER A 45 5.78 -18.87 -29.17
C SER A 45 4.67 -17.90 -28.78
N ALA A 46 4.40 -17.85 -27.47
CA ALA A 46 3.47 -16.92 -26.86
C ALA A 46 4.13 -16.28 -25.63
N GLY A 47 3.73 -15.06 -25.31
CA GLY A 47 4.25 -14.28 -24.20
C GLY A 47 3.17 -13.38 -23.61
N ARG A 48 3.33 -13.05 -22.33
CA ARG A 48 2.47 -12.10 -21.61
C ARG A 48 3.29 -11.27 -20.65
N ASN A 49 2.76 -10.13 -20.23
CA ASN A 49 3.40 -9.31 -19.20
C ASN A 49 3.57 -10.11 -17.91
N ALA A 50 4.77 -10.05 -17.34
CA ALA A 50 5.09 -10.58 -16.01
C ALA A 50 6.15 -9.75 -15.23
N PRO A 51 6.21 -8.41 -15.35
CA PRO A 51 7.25 -7.62 -14.69
C PRO A 51 7.20 -7.66 -13.16
N ILE A 52 6.00 -7.77 -12.55
CA ILE A 52 5.84 -7.86 -11.11
C ILE A 52 6.28 -9.25 -10.64
N ALA A 53 5.73 -10.30 -11.26
CA ALA A 53 5.96 -11.68 -10.87
C ALA A 53 7.42 -12.12 -11.05
N LEU A 54 8.10 -11.63 -12.08
CA LEU A 54 9.50 -11.99 -12.37
C LEU A 54 10.52 -11.00 -11.80
N HIS A 55 10.06 -9.90 -11.19
CA HIS A 55 10.90 -8.78 -10.77
C HIS A 55 11.86 -8.30 -11.89
N ASP A 56 11.41 -8.40 -13.14
CA ASP A 56 12.18 -8.07 -14.34
C ASP A 56 11.48 -6.92 -15.08
N PRO A 57 12.06 -5.71 -15.10
CA PRO A 57 11.46 -4.57 -15.79
C PRO A 57 11.36 -4.79 -17.32
N SER A 58 12.07 -5.78 -17.87
CA SER A 58 12.02 -6.13 -19.29
C SER A 58 11.02 -7.24 -19.63
N ALA A 59 10.32 -7.83 -18.65
CA ALA A 59 9.39 -8.96 -18.84
C ALA A 59 8.03 -8.54 -19.43
N HIS A 60 8.06 -7.77 -20.51
CA HIS A 60 6.91 -7.43 -21.34
C HIS A 60 6.50 -8.63 -22.22
N ALA A 61 5.25 -8.65 -22.66
CA ALA A 61 4.69 -9.72 -23.49
C ALA A 61 5.53 -10.00 -24.74
N GLU A 62 5.94 -8.94 -25.44
CA GLU A 62 6.74 -9.03 -26.67
C GLU A 62 8.12 -9.59 -26.39
N MET A 63 8.77 -9.13 -25.32
CA MET A 63 10.09 -9.62 -24.90
C MET A 63 10.03 -11.11 -24.56
N ASN A 64 9.00 -11.52 -23.83
CA ASN A 64 8.79 -12.91 -23.45
C ASN A 64 8.51 -13.80 -24.67
N ALA A 65 7.69 -13.33 -25.62
CA ALA A 65 7.43 -14.04 -26.88
C ALA A 65 8.69 -14.16 -27.75
N LEU A 66 9.48 -13.08 -27.90
CA LEU A 66 10.73 -13.07 -28.66
C LEU A 66 11.79 -14.01 -28.05
N ARG A 67 11.98 -13.98 -26.73
CA ARG A 67 12.91 -14.88 -26.02
C ARG A 67 12.53 -16.34 -26.23
N ALA A 68 11.25 -16.68 -26.06
CA ALA A 68 10.75 -18.03 -26.28
C ALA A 68 10.87 -18.45 -27.75
N GLY A 69 10.59 -17.55 -28.70
CA GLY A 69 10.70 -17.81 -30.14
C GLY A 69 12.14 -18.05 -30.58
N GLY A 70 13.08 -17.25 -30.09
CA GLY A 70 14.51 -17.44 -30.37
C GLY A 70 15.06 -18.75 -29.81
N ALA A 71 14.59 -19.16 -28.62
CA ALA A 71 14.90 -20.47 -28.07
C ALA A 71 14.32 -21.60 -28.93
N ALA A 72 13.05 -21.49 -29.35
CA ALA A 72 12.37 -22.50 -30.16
C ALA A 72 12.99 -22.66 -31.56
N LEU A 73 13.43 -21.57 -32.17
CA LEU A 73 14.05 -21.57 -33.50
C LEU A 73 15.58 -21.74 -33.46
N GLY A 74 16.19 -21.72 -32.28
CA GLY A 74 17.64 -21.79 -32.10
C GLY A 74 18.40 -20.61 -32.74
N ASN A 75 17.75 -19.45 -32.86
CA ASN A 75 18.32 -18.28 -33.53
C ASN A 75 17.77 -16.97 -32.95
N TYR A 76 18.63 -15.97 -32.79
CA TYR A 76 18.24 -14.63 -32.36
C TYR A 76 17.60 -13.81 -33.48
N ARG A 77 17.90 -14.15 -34.75
CA ARG A 77 17.20 -13.60 -35.90
C ARG A 77 15.99 -14.45 -36.20
N LEU A 78 14.83 -13.80 -36.15
CA LEU A 78 13.52 -14.37 -36.35
C LEU A 78 13.01 -13.96 -37.73
N ASP A 79 13.87 -14.03 -38.75
CA ASP A 79 13.53 -13.66 -40.13
C ASP A 79 12.30 -14.45 -40.60
N GLY A 80 11.37 -13.74 -41.24
CA GLY A 80 10.09 -14.28 -41.69
C GLY A 80 9.04 -14.47 -40.58
N CYS A 81 9.37 -14.15 -39.32
CA CYS A 81 8.38 -14.20 -38.25
C CYS A 81 7.56 -12.91 -38.19
N GLU A 82 6.33 -13.07 -37.72
CA GLU A 82 5.36 -12.01 -37.49
C GLU A 82 4.97 -12.02 -36.02
N LEU A 83 4.94 -10.85 -35.39
CA LEU A 83 4.54 -10.73 -33.98
C LEU A 83 3.20 -10.01 -33.89
N TYR A 84 2.26 -10.62 -33.17
CA TYR A 84 0.97 -10.03 -32.84
C TYR A 84 0.97 -9.63 -31.36
N VAL A 85 0.61 -8.40 -31.02
CA VAL A 85 0.59 -7.90 -29.63
C VAL A 85 -0.65 -7.05 -29.35
N THR A 86 -1.28 -7.22 -28.19
CA THR A 86 -2.57 -6.57 -27.91
C THR A 86 -2.48 -5.05 -27.72
N LEU A 87 -1.29 -4.52 -27.42
CA LEU A 87 -1.04 -3.09 -27.23
C LEU A 87 0.14 -2.64 -28.10
N GLU A 88 0.09 -1.42 -28.60
CA GLU A 88 1.21 -0.78 -29.30
C GLU A 88 2.51 -0.92 -28.49
N PRO A 89 3.60 -1.41 -29.10
CA PRO A 89 4.83 -1.69 -28.38
C PRO A 89 5.50 -0.40 -27.89
N CYS A 90 6.12 -0.46 -26.71
CA CYS A 90 6.98 0.62 -26.21
C CYS A 90 8.35 0.62 -26.91
N ALA A 91 9.17 1.64 -26.64
CA ALA A 91 10.48 1.79 -27.29
C ALA A 91 11.43 0.60 -27.07
N MET A 92 11.39 -0.04 -25.89
CA MET A 92 12.17 -1.24 -25.59
C MET A 92 11.77 -2.41 -26.50
N CYS A 93 10.47 -2.71 -26.55
CA CYS A 93 9.95 -3.83 -27.32
C CYS A 93 10.14 -3.59 -28.83
N ALA A 94 9.87 -2.38 -29.32
CA ALA A 94 10.11 -2.02 -30.71
C ALA A 94 11.59 -2.18 -31.12
N GLY A 95 12.53 -1.72 -30.28
CA GLY A 95 13.96 -1.95 -30.51
C GLY A 95 14.33 -3.43 -30.56
N ALA A 96 13.77 -4.24 -29.67
CA ALA A 96 13.99 -5.69 -29.65
C ALA A 96 13.45 -6.38 -30.92
N MET A 97 12.28 -5.98 -31.42
CA MET A 97 11.69 -6.49 -32.67
C MET A 97 12.58 -6.20 -33.89
N LEU A 98 13.15 -4.98 -33.96
CA LEU A 98 14.09 -4.60 -35.02
C LEU A 98 15.39 -5.42 -34.94
N HIS A 99 15.93 -5.63 -33.74
CA HIS A 99 17.10 -6.49 -33.54
C HIS A 99 16.82 -7.96 -33.89
N ALA A 100 15.61 -8.44 -33.63
CA ALA A 100 15.15 -9.77 -33.98
C ALA A 100 14.81 -9.93 -35.48
N ARG A 101 14.78 -8.83 -36.23
CA ARG A 101 14.50 -8.82 -37.69
C ARG A 101 13.13 -9.39 -38.07
N LEU A 102 12.11 -9.07 -37.28
CA LEU A 102 10.75 -9.47 -37.63
C LEU A 102 10.35 -8.94 -39.01
N ALA A 103 9.62 -9.75 -39.76
CA ALA A 103 9.06 -9.35 -41.04
C ALA A 103 7.92 -8.35 -40.83
N ARG A 104 7.04 -8.64 -39.86
CA ARG A 104 5.86 -7.83 -39.56
C ARG A 104 5.54 -7.79 -38.05
N VAL A 105 5.04 -6.65 -37.59
CA VAL A 105 4.47 -6.46 -36.26
C VAL A 105 3.04 -5.97 -36.43
N VAL A 106 2.10 -6.68 -35.82
CA VAL A 106 0.68 -6.36 -35.82
C VAL A 106 0.26 -6.07 -34.40
N PHE A 107 -0.38 -4.93 -34.16
CA PHE A 107 -0.85 -4.57 -32.82
C PHE A 107 -2.33 -4.19 -32.77
N GLY A 108 -2.92 -4.37 -31.60
CA GLY A 108 -4.32 -4.04 -31.35
C GLY A 108 -4.53 -2.58 -31.00
N ALA A 109 -4.63 -2.28 -29.71
CA ALA A 109 -4.88 -0.93 -29.21
C ALA A 109 -3.64 -0.02 -29.34
N LEU A 110 -3.86 1.27 -29.56
CA LEU A 110 -2.80 2.30 -29.49
C LEU A 110 -2.40 2.58 -28.04
N ASP A 111 -1.15 2.98 -27.83
CA ASP A 111 -0.66 3.50 -26.56
C ASP A 111 -0.30 4.99 -26.68
N PRO A 112 -1.24 5.91 -26.38
CA PRO A 112 -0.99 7.35 -26.49
C PRO A 112 0.02 7.90 -25.47
N LYS A 113 0.46 7.10 -24.49
CA LYS A 113 1.38 7.55 -23.44
C LYS A 113 2.80 7.12 -23.68
N THR A 114 3.02 5.91 -24.21
CA THR A 114 4.38 5.37 -24.39
C THR A 114 4.62 4.62 -25.71
N GLY A 115 3.62 4.57 -26.60
CA GLY A 115 3.69 3.84 -27.86
C GLY A 115 4.79 4.33 -28.81
N ALA A 116 5.54 3.36 -29.35
CA ALA A 116 6.71 3.57 -30.19
C ALA A 116 6.52 3.18 -31.67
N ALA A 117 5.27 2.95 -32.08
CA ALA A 117 4.90 2.58 -33.45
C ALA A 117 3.94 3.61 -34.08
N GLY A 118 4.03 4.87 -33.64
CA GLY A 118 3.27 5.98 -34.20
C GLY A 118 2.63 6.92 -33.16
N SER A 119 2.41 6.49 -31.92
CA SER A 119 1.74 7.33 -30.91
C SER A 119 2.62 8.44 -30.34
N VAL A 120 3.69 8.09 -29.62
CA VAL A 120 4.62 9.07 -29.03
C VAL A 120 5.84 9.24 -29.92
N LEU A 121 6.32 8.13 -30.46
CA LEU A 121 7.44 8.07 -31.39
C LEU A 121 7.20 6.92 -32.37
N ASP A 122 7.93 6.92 -33.48
CA ASP A 122 7.86 5.87 -34.49
C ASP A 122 9.28 5.39 -34.80
N LEU A 123 9.69 4.31 -34.11
CA LEU A 123 11.00 3.71 -34.36
C LEU A 123 11.03 2.95 -35.69
N PHE A 124 9.89 2.41 -36.13
CA PHE A 124 9.80 1.62 -37.34
C PHE A 124 9.88 2.48 -38.61
N ALA A 125 9.52 3.76 -38.52
CA ALA A 125 9.69 4.74 -39.61
C ALA A 125 11.11 5.33 -39.74
N ARG A 126 12.06 4.97 -38.85
CA ARG A 126 13.43 5.49 -38.91
C ARG A 126 14.25 4.80 -40.01
N GLY A 127 14.46 5.50 -41.12
CA GLY A 127 15.25 5.00 -42.26
C GLY A 127 16.73 4.78 -41.96
N GLU A 128 17.24 5.36 -40.87
CA GLU A 128 18.63 5.23 -40.42
C GLU A 128 18.91 3.88 -39.73
N LEU A 129 17.86 3.16 -39.31
CA LEU A 129 17.99 1.85 -38.68
C LEU A 129 18.19 0.76 -39.75
N ASN A 130 18.96 -0.26 -39.39
CA ASN A 130 19.49 -1.25 -40.34
C ASN A 130 18.50 -2.32 -40.83
N HIS A 131 17.39 -2.54 -40.12
CA HIS A 131 16.34 -3.49 -40.49
C HIS A 131 15.00 -2.76 -40.52
N HIS A 132 14.14 -3.14 -41.47
CA HIS A 132 12.80 -2.57 -41.60
C HIS A 132 11.75 -3.65 -41.41
N THR A 133 10.86 -3.42 -40.45
CA THR A 133 9.74 -4.29 -40.10
C THR A 133 8.46 -3.61 -40.52
N GLN A 134 7.57 -4.35 -41.19
CA GLN A 134 6.24 -3.83 -41.52
C GLN A 134 5.41 -3.70 -40.25
N VAL A 135 4.63 -2.62 -40.12
CA VAL A 135 3.81 -2.36 -38.94
C VAL A 135 2.36 -2.17 -39.34
N GLN A 136 1.47 -2.84 -38.60
CA GLN A 136 0.03 -2.71 -38.77
C GLN A 136 -0.66 -2.58 -37.40
N GLY A 137 -1.29 -1.45 -37.14
CA GLY A 137 -2.10 -1.23 -35.94
C GLY A 137 -3.59 -1.46 -36.17
N GLY A 138 -4.34 -1.57 -35.08
CA GLY A 138 -5.80 -1.51 -35.12
C GLY A 138 -6.52 -2.87 -35.17
N VAL A 139 -5.81 -4.00 -35.17
CA VAL A 139 -6.46 -5.33 -35.25
C VAL A 139 -7.11 -5.68 -33.92
N LEU A 140 -8.45 -5.83 -33.91
CA LEU A 140 -9.23 -6.01 -32.68
C LEU A 140 -8.92 -4.94 -31.61
N ALA A 141 -8.70 -3.69 -32.04
CA ALA A 141 -8.32 -2.59 -31.14
C ALA A 141 -9.32 -2.36 -30.01
N GLU A 142 -10.62 -2.46 -30.30
CA GLU A 142 -11.69 -2.30 -29.30
C GLU A 142 -11.58 -3.37 -28.20
N ASP A 143 -11.48 -4.66 -28.59
CA ASP A 143 -11.33 -5.78 -27.64
C ASP A 143 -10.07 -5.61 -26.77
N CYS A 144 -8.96 -5.24 -27.40
CA CYS A 144 -7.69 -5.01 -26.70
C CYS A 144 -7.77 -3.83 -25.72
N GLN A 145 -8.40 -2.73 -26.13
CA GLN A 145 -8.57 -1.55 -25.29
C GLN A 145 -9.51 -1.82 -24.12
N GLN A 146 -10.61 -2.54 -24.38
CA GLN A 146 -11.62 -2.87 -23.36
C GLN A 146 -10.99 -3.69 -22.22
N LEU A 147 -10.18 -4.70 -22.56
CA LEU A 147 -9.48 -5.52 -21.56
C LEU A 147 -8.56 -4.68 -20.64
N LEU A 148 -7.79 -3.74 -21.21
CA LEU A 148 -6.95 -2.81 -20.45
C LEU A 148 -7.79 -1.90 -19.54
N GLN A 149 -8.87 -1.33 -20.06
CA GLN A 149 -9.75 -0.45 -19.30
C GLN A 149 -10.41 -1.18 -18.12
N ASP A 150 -10.89 -2.40 -18.33
CA ASP A 150 -11.53 -3.22 -17.30
C ASP A 150 -10.55 -3.63 -16.20
N PHE A 151 -9.30 -3.94 -16.55
CA PHE A 151 -8.26 -4.20 -15.56
C PHE A 151 -8.01 -2.99 -14.66
N PHE A 152 -7.78 -1.80 -15.23
CA PHE A 152 -7.53 -0.60 -14.42
C PHE A 152 -8.78 -0.12 -13.68
N LYS A 153 -9.98 -0.33 -14.22
CA LYS A 153 -11.24 -0.03 -13.53
C LYS A 153 -11.41 -0.92 -12.30
N ARG A 154 -11.18 -2.24 -12.43
CA ARG A 154 -11.19 -3.18 -11.30
C ARG A 154 -10.16 -2.80 -10.23
N ARG A 155 -8.92 -2.49 -10.62
CA ARG A 155 -7.89 -2.02 -9.66
C ARG A 155 -8.29 -0.73 -8.94
N ARG A 156 -8.88 0.24 -9.64
CA ARG A 156 -9.39 1.47 -9.00
C ARG A 156 -10.57 1.21 -8.08
N SER A 157 -11.48 0.27 -8.43
CA SER A 157 -12.61 -0.11 -7.55
C SER A 157 -12.10 -0.80 -6.29
N ALA A 158 -11.24 -1.81 -6.44
CA ALA A 158 -10.63 -2.51 -5.31
C ALA A 158 -9.84 -1.55 -4.40
N ALA A 159 -9.10 -0.59 -4.98
CA ALA A 159 -8.42 0.43 -4.19
C ALA A 159 -9.39 1.38 -3.45
N ARG A 160 -10.58 1.64 -4.01
CA ARG A 160 -11.63 2.44 -3.35
C ARG A 160 -12.38 1.66 -2.28
N GLU A 161 -12.65 0.37 -2.52
CA GLU A 161 -13.30 -0.52 -1.56
C GLU A 161 -12.39 -0.82 -0.37
N ALA A 162 -11.09 -0.97 -0.62
CA ALA A 162 -10.07 -1.06 0.44
C ALA A 162 -9.80 0.29 1.12
N ALA A 163 -10.15 1.41 0.49
CA ALA A 163 -10.02 2.73 1.10
C ALA A 163 -11.18 2.95 2.09
N GLU A 164 -10.92 2.71 3.37
CA GLU A 164 -11.81 3.15 4.43
C GLU A 164 -12.09 4.67 4.29
N PRO A 165 -13.36 5.12 4.28
CA PRO A 165 -13.70 6.51 4.01
C PRO A 165 -12.93 7.48 4.89
N LEU A 166 -12.29 8.47 4.27
CA LEU A 166 -11.60 9.55 4.97
C LEU A 166 -12.43 10.83 4.83
N ARG A 167 -12.71 11.48 5.97
CA ARG A 167 -13.40 12.77 5.99
C ARG A 167 -12.58 13.83 5.23
N HIS A 168 -13.24 14.67 4.44
CA HIS A 168 -12.58 15.68 3.60
C HIS A 168 -11.70 16.68 4.39
N ASP A 169 -12.00 16.88 5.68
CA ASP A 169 -11.27 17.77 6.59
C ASP A 169 -10.30 17.01 7.52
N ALA A 170 -9.97 15.77 7.17
CA ALA A 170 -8.89 15.01 7.79
C ALA A 170 -7.85 14.55 6.75
N LEU A 171 -6.69 14.18 7.25
CA LEU A 171 -5.64 13.47 6.53
C LEU A 171 -5.46 12.09 7.15
N ARG A 172 -4.98 11.13 6.37
CA ARG A 172 -4.56 9.82 6.85
C ARG A 172 -3.13 9.59 6.44
N THR A 173 -2.27 9.34 7.42
CA THR A 173 -0.85 9.10 7.15
C THR A 173 -0.73 7.83 6.29
N PRO A 174 -0.01 7.87 5.16
CA PRO A 174 0.21 6.69 4.34
C PRO A 174 0.82 5.56 5.17
N GLU A 175 0.34 4.32 4.99
CA GLU A 175 0.84 3.15 5.71
C GLU A 175 2.36 2.97 5.55
N ALA A 176 2.90 3.30 4.37
CA ALA A 176 4.32 3.26 4.07
C ALA A 176 5.20 4.12 5.01
N CYS A 177 4.63 5.13 5.69
CA CYS A 177 5.36 5.92 6.68
C CYS A 177 5.66 5.12 7.96
N PHE A 178 4.92 4.04 8.22
CA PHE A 178 5.07 3.17 9.39
C PHE A 178 5.81 1.87 9.08
N ASP A 179 6.20 1.66 7.83
CA ASP A 179 6.96 0.49 7.42
C ASP A 179 8.30 0.45 8.15
N ARG A 180 8.70 -0.74 8.61
CA ARG A 180 10.04 -1.03 9.17
C ARG A 180 10.36 -0.29 10.48
N LEU A 181 9.35 0.12 11.25
CA LEU A 181 9.57 0.59 12.62
C LEU A 181 9.96 -0.57 13.55
N ALA A 182 11.10 -0.43 14.22
CA ALA A 182 11.67 -1.50 15.05
C ALA A 182 10.73 -1.88 16.21
N GLY A 183 10.49 -3.18 16.39
CA GLY A 183 9.66 -3.70 17.49
C GLY A 183 8.16 -3.38 17.38
N TYR A 184 7.69 -2.83 16.25
CA TYR A 184 6.30 -2.40 16.04
C TYR A 184 5.61 -3.19 14.91
N GLY A 185 5.56 -4.51 15.07
CA GLY A 185 4.95 -5.44 14.10
C GLY A 185 3.54 -5.88 14.47
N PHE A 186 2.72 -4.98 15.02
CA PHE A 186 1.37 -5.29 15.47
C PHE A 186 0.34 -5.21 14.34
N GLU A 187 -0.66 -6.09 14.39
CA GLU A 187 -1.80 -6.02 13.47
C GLU A 187 -2.62 -4.77 13.77
N PRO A 188 -2.87 -3.90 12.77
CA PRO A 188 -3.55 -2.64 13.01
C PRO A 188 -5.04 -2.87 13.31
N ARG A 189 -5.54 -2.26 14.39
CA ARG A 189 -6.97 -2.25 14.74
C ARG A 189 -7.51 -0.84 14.71
N TYR A 190 -8.77 -0.72 14.29
CA TYR A 190 -9.42 0.57 14.13
C TYR A 190 -10.84 0.58 14.69
N VAL A 191 -11.29 1.76 15.08
CA VAL A 191 -12.68 2.07 15.38
C VAL A 191 -13.07 3.36 14.67
N SER A 192 -14.27 3.39 14.07
CA SER A 192 -14.74 4.51 13.23
C SER A 192 -16.22 4.85 13.42
N ASP A 193 -16.94 4.09 14.24
CA ASP A 193 -18.40 4.14 14.40
C ASP A 193 -18.85 4.81 15.71
N LEU A 194 -17.93 5.31 16.54
CA LEU A 194 -18.26 6.02 17.78
C LEU A 194 -18.76 7.44 17.50
N PRO A 195 -19.88 7.89 18.08
CA PRO A 195 -20.34 9.27 18.05
C PRO A 195 -19.25 10.33 18.27
N SER A 196 -18.38 10.16 19.28
CA SER A 196 -17.32 11.14 19.58
C SER A 196 -16.24 11.23 18.50
N LEU A 197 -16.10 10.21 17.65
CA LEU A 197 -15.18 10.25 16.51
C LEU A 197 -15.67 11.18 15.40
N ARG A 198 -16.96 11.50 15.34
CA ARG A 198 -17.54 12.37 14.31
C ARG A 198 -17.19 11.88 12.89
N GLY A 199 -17.11 10.57 12.69
CA GLY A 199 -16.74 9.93 11.42
C GLY A 199 -15.25 9.91 11.08
N TRP A 200 -14.37 10.25 12.03
CA TRP A 200 -12.94 9.94 11.94
C TRP A 200 -12.65 8.53 12.42
N ARG A 201 -11.47 8.03 12.06
CA ARG A 201 -10.97 6.72 12.50
C ARG A 201 -9.89 6.88 13.56
N MET A 202 -10.01 6.09 14.62
CA MET A 202 -8.97 5.92 15.64
C MET A 202 -8.34 4.54 15.52
N HIS A 203 -7.02 4.51 15.42
CA HIS A 203 -6.21 3.30 15.54
C HIS A 203 -5.96 2.97 17.02
N TYR A 204 -5.82 1.69 17.35
CA TYR A 204 -5.37 1.25 18.66
C TYR A 204 -4.65 -0.11 18.60
N LEU A 205 -3.77 -0.34 19.57
CA LEU A 205 -3.26 -1.67 19.90
C LEU A 205 -4.17 -2.34 20.93
N ASP A 206 -4.35 -3.65 20.80
CA ASP A 206 -5.01 -4.49 21.79
C ASP A 206 -4.32 -5.86 21.81
N GLU A 207 -3.19 -5.88 22.50
CA GLU A 207 -2.25 -6.99 22.51
C GLU A 207 -2.29 -7.75 23.84
N GLY A 208 -1.91 -9.02 23.83
CA GLY A 208 -1.97 -9.89 25.00
C GLY A 208 -3.32 -10.61 25.16
N PRO A 209 -3.49 -11.41 26.23
CA PRO A 209 -4.64 -12.30 26.36
C PRO A 209 -5.93 -11.54 26.72
N VAL A 210 -6.99 -11.72 25.94
CA VAL A 210 -8.32 -11.11 26.20
C VAL A 210 -8.90 -11.54 27.55
N ALA A 211 -8.61 -12.78 27.98
CA ALA A 211 -9.03 -13.34 29.26
C ALA A 211 -8.11 -12.96 30.44
N ALA A 212 -7.15 -12.04 30.23
CA ALA A 212 -6.33 -11.53 31.33
C ALA A 212 -7.24 -10.91 32.40
N SER A 213 -6.99 -11.25 33.66
CA SER A 213 -7.74 -10.69 34.80
C SER A 213 -7.57 -9.17 34.93
N TRP A 214 -6.51 -8.61 34.33
CA TRP A 214 -6.18 -7.19 34.38
C TRP A 214 -5.57 -6.73 33.06
N ALA A 215 -5.96 -5.53 32.62
CA ALA A 215 -5.46 -4.91 31.40
C ALA A 215 -4.87 -3.52 31.69
N CYS A 216 -4.07 -3.04 30.75
CA CYS A 216 -3.42 -1.74 30.77
C CYS A 216 -4.04 -0.83 29.72
N LEU A 217 -4.31 0.42 30.07
CA LEU A 217 -4.49 1.49 29.10
C LEU A 217 -3.18 2.28 28.99
N GLY A 218 -2.47 2.13 27.87
CA GLY A 218 -1.28 2.89 27.51
C GLY A 218 -1.64 4.23 26.87
N LEU A 219 -1.40 5.34 27.56
CA LEU A 219 -1.75 6.69 27.10
C LEU A 219 -0.54 7.53 26.74
N HIS A 220 -0.43 7.90 25.46
CA HIS A 220 0.68 8.71 24.95
C HIS A 220 0.36 10.23 25.01
N GLY A 221 1.40 11.05 25.04
CA GLY A 221 1.33 12.49 25.05
C GLY A 221 1.30 13.11 23.64
N PRO A 222 1.28 14.45 23.55
CA PRO A 222 1.39 15.15 22.27
C PRO A 222 2.67 14.74 21.53
N GLY A 223 2.55 14.44 20.24
CA GLY A 223 3.65 14.08 19.35
C GLY A 223 4.23 12.68 19.54
N GLU A 224 3.79 11.98 20.57
CA GLU A 224 3.95 10.55 20.73
C GLU A 224 2.76 9.81 20.10
N TRP A 225 2.80 8.48 20.15
CA TRP A 225 1.72 7.58 19.73
C TRP A 225 1.96 6.19 20.31
N SER A 226 1.11 5.21 20.02
CA SER A 226 1.17 3.86 20.61
C SER A 226 2.51 3.13 20.44
N TYR A 227 3.39 3.57 19.52
CA TYR A 227 4.80 3.14 19.45
C TYR A 227 5.56 3.30 20.78
N PHE A 228 5.20 4.28 21.61
CA PHE A 228 5.74 4.46 22.95
C PHE A 228 5.58 3.20 23.82
N PHE A 229 4.49 2.45 23.64
CA PHE A 229 4.15 1.26 24.42
C PHE A 229 4.54 -0.06 23.74
N ARG A 230 5.32 -0.03 22.66
CA ARG A 230 5.67 -1.24 21.87
C ARG A 230 6.24 -2.38 22.72
N HIS A 231 7.09 -2.05 23.69
CA HIS A 231 7.72 -3.06 24.55
C HIS A 231 6.75 -3.60 25.61
N LEU A 232 5.82 -2.77 26.12
CA LEU A 232 4.74 -3.23 27.01
C LEU A 232 3.80 -4.20 26.28
N ALA A 233 3.45 -3.90 25.03
CA ALA A 233 2.55 -4.72 24.24
C ALA A 233 3.11 -6.12 23.93
N HIS A 234 4.42 -6.33 24.11
CA HIS A 234 5.06 -7.66 24.02
C HIS A 234 5.16 -8.40 25.36
N VAL A 235 4.77 -7.77 26.48
CA VAL A 235 4.84 -8.43 27.80
C VAL A 235 3.81 -9.55 27.86
N PRO A 236 4.22 -10.81 28.15
CA PRO A 236 3.30 -11.93 28.19
C PRO A 236 2.31 -11.79 29.34
N GLN A 237 1.11 -12.33 29.15
CA GLN A 237 0.04 -12.42 30.17
C GLN A 237 -0.59 -11.08 30.61
N TRP A 238 -0.09 -9.94 30.11
CA TRP A 238 -0.69 -8.64 30.35
C TRP A 238 -1.35 -8.13 29.07
N ARG A 239 -2.64 -7.77 29.13
CA ARG A 239 -3.35 -7.19 27.99
C ARG A 239 -3.08 -5.69 27.93
N VAL A 240 -2.61 -5.18 26.80
CA VAL A 240 -2.28 -3.76 26.60
C VAL A 240 -3.19 -3.16 25.53
N LEU A 241 -4.01 -2.21 25.96
CA LEU A 241 -4.80 -1.33 25.11
C LEU A 241 -4.05 -0.01 24.94
N ALA A 242 -3.60 0.32 23.72
CA ALA A 242 -2.89 1.58 23.48
C ALA A 242 -3.48 2.30 22.25
N PRO A 243 -4.38 3.29 22.45
CA PRO A 243 -4.94 4.06 21.35
C PRO A 243 -3.92 5.04 20.79
N ASP A 244 -3.97 5.27 19.48
CA ASP A 244 -3.42 6.47 18.88
C ASP A 244 -4.48 7.56 18.97
N LEU A 245 -4.26 8.59 19.78
CA LEU A 245 -5.17 9.73 19.84
C LEU A 245 -5.39 10.29 18.42
N VAL A 246 -6.64 10.60 18.07
CA VAL A 246 -6.98 11.23 16.78
C VAL A 246 -6.13 12.49 16.60
N GLY A 247 -5.39 12.59 15.50
CA GLY A 247 -4.32 13.60 15.32
C GLY A 247 -2.90 13.04 15.40
N PHE A 248 -2.71 11.83 15.91
CA PHE A 248 -1.41 11.20 16.14
C PHE A 248 -1.38 9.77 15.57
N GLY A 249 -0.19 9.16 15.54
CA GLY A 249 0.00 7.77 15.13
C GLY A 249 -0.66 7.41 13.80
N ARG A 250 -1.33 6.26 13.74
CA ARG A 250 -2.10 5.75 12.59
C ARG A 250 -3.55 6.26 12.53
N SER A 251 -3.98 7.02 13.52
CA SER A 251 -5.31 7.65 13.53
C SER A 251 -5.41 8.77 12.50
N ASP A 252 -6.65 9.06 12.11
CA ASP A 252 -6.95 10.21 11.25
C ASP A 252 -6.47 11.51 11.89
N LYS A 253 -6.12 12.47 11.04
CA LYS A 253 -5.56 13.77 11.42
C LYS A 253 -6.49 14.89 10.97
N PRO A 254 -7.44 15.32 11.84
CA PRO A 254 -8.24 16.51 11.60
C PRO A 254 -7.34 17.70 11.24
N LYS A 255 -7.69 18.44 10.19
CA LYS A 255 -6.88 19.57 9.70
C LYS A 255 -6.97 20.81 10.60
N ARG A 256 -7.96 20.88 11.49
CA ARG A 256 -8.24 22.04 12.33
C ARG A 256 -7.76 21.81 13.77
N GLU A 257 -6.94 22.73 14.26
CA GLU A 257 -6.38 22.72 15.61
C GLU A 257 -7.46 22.72 16.71
N THR A 258 -8.55 23.47 16.49
CA THR A 258 -9.66 23.60 17.45
C THR A 258 -10.40 22.31 17.75
N VAL A 259 -10.19 21.25 16.96
CA VAL A 259 -10.72 19.91 17.22
C VAL A 259 -10.04 19.27 18.43
N HIS A 260 -8.72 19.47 18.56
CA HIS A 260 -7.89 18.74 19.52
C HIS A 260 -7.98 19.39 20.90
N THR A 261 -8.93 18.92 21.70
CA THR A 261 -9.09 19.35 23.09
C THR A 261 -9.01 18.14 24.03
N TRP A 262 -8.41 18.33 25.21
CA TRP A 262 -8.29 17.25 26.19
C TRP A 262 -9.65 16.67 26.63
N PRO A 263 -10.71 17.47 26.89
CA PRO A 263 -12.02 16.92 27.20
C PRO A 263 -12.59 16.03 26.08
N TRP A 264 -12.43 16.42 24.82
CA TRP A 264 -12.91 15.60 23.70
C TRP A 264 -12.14 14.27 23.59
N HIS A 265 -10.81 14.30 23.74
CA HIS A 265 -10.01 13.07 23.77
C HIS A 265 -10.41 12.16 24.94
N ARG A 266 -10.68 12.72 26.13
CA ARG A 266 -11.18 11.97 27.29
C ARG A 266 -12.51 11.29 26.95
N ASP A 267 -13.49 12.05 26.45
CA ASP A 267 -14.83 11.53 26.17
C ASP A 267 -14.80 10.42 25.11
N LEU A 268 -14.00 10.62 24.05
CA LEU A 268 -13.78 9.60 23.02
C LEU A 268 -13.19 8.31 23.59
N LEU A 269 -12.17 8.41 24.45
CA LEU A 269 -11.53 7.23 25.05
C LEU A 269 -12.47 6.50 26.01
N LEU A 270 -13.25 7.22 26.82
CA LEU A 270 -14.26 6.59 27.69
C LEU A 270 -15.32 5.85 26.87
N GLU A 271 -15.83 6.46 25.79
CA GLU A 271 -16.78 5.83 24.89
C GLU A 271 -16.20 4.57 24.21
N TRP A 272 -14.93 4.63 23.80
CA TRP A 272 -14.24 3.47 23.24
C TRP A 272 -14.06 2.34 24.27
N LEU A 273 -13.70 2.66 25.51
CA LEU A 273 -13.56 1.69 26.59
C LEU A 273 -14.91 1.10 27.02
N ASP A 274 -15.99 1.86 26.96
CA ASP A 274 -17.35 1.38 27.20
C ASP A 274 -17.78 0.36 26.14
N ARG A 275 -17.33 0.52 24.88
CA ARG A 275 -17.53 -0.48 23.82
C ARG A 275 -16.72 -1.75 24.05
N LEU A 276 -15.46 -1.63 24.48
CA LEU A 276 -14.58 -2.79 24.68
C LEU A 276 -14.84 -3.56 25.99
N GLN A 277 -15.37 -2.88 27.00
CA GLN A 277 -15.65 -3.42 28.34
C GLN A 277 -14.48 -4.24 28.95
N PRO A 278 -13.24 -3.70 29.01
CA PRO A 278 -12.06 -4.49 29.38
C PRO A 278 -11.89 -4.76 30.89
N GLY A 279 -12.90 -4.45 31.72
CA GLY A 279 -12.76 -4.45 33.19
C GLY A 279 -12.00 -3.22 33.72
N PRO A 280 -11.54 -3.26 34.99
CA PRO A 280 -10.66 -2.24 35.55
C PRO A 280 -9.28 -2.26 34.89
N LEU A 281 -8.65 -1.09 34.78
CA LEU A 281 -7.43 -0.88 34.02
C LEU A 281 -6.35 -0.21 34.87
N ALA A 282 -5.11 -0.67 34.73
CA ALA A 282 -3.97 0.16 35.06
C ALA A 282 -3.85 1.26 34.00
N LEU A 283 -3.93 2.53 34.40
CA LEU A 283 -3.70 3.67 33.52
C LEU A 283 -2.20 3.97 33.49
N VAL A 284 -1.52 3.51 32.46
CA VAL A 284 -0.08 3.73 32.27
C VAL A 284 0.10 4.82 31.23
N HIS A 285 0.77 5.91 31.58
CA HIS A 285 0.87 7.06 30.68
C HIS A 285 2.28 7.61 30.56
N SER A 286 2.59 8.22 29.42
CA SER A 286 3.84 8.98 29.28
C SER A 286 3.76 10.29 30.08
N ALA A 287 4.92 10.90 30.36
CA ALA A 287 4.95 12.19 31.05
C ALA A 287 4.14 13.27 30.32
N GLY A 288 4.16 13.29 28.98
CA GLY A 288 3.41 14.23 28.16
C GLY A 288 1.88 14.03 28.21
N ALA A 289 1.42 12.84 28.56
CA ALA A 289 -0.01 12.53 28.63
C ALA A 289 -0.66 12.82 30.00
N ALA A 290 0.10 13.33 30.98
CA ALA A 290 -0.39 13.59 32.34
C ALA A 290 -1.70 14.41 32.42
N PRO A 291 -1.93 15.45 31.59
CA PRO A 291 -3.20 16.18 31.60
C PRO A 291 -4.40 15.30 31.24
N LEU A 292 -4.27 14.45 30.22
CA LEU A 292 -5.35 13.56 29.78
C LEU A 292 -5.54 12.38 30.74
N ALA A 293 -4.44 11.83 31.28
CA ALA A 293 -4.51 10.79 32.30
C ALA A 293 -5.28 11.26 33.54
N SER A 294 -5.00 12.48 34.01
CA SER A 294 -5.70 13.09 35.14
C SER A 294 -7.19 13.26 34.88
N LEU A 295 -7.57 13.66 33.65
CA LEU A 295 -8.97 13.81 33.25
C LEU A 295 -9.72 12.47 33.19
N LEU A 296 -9.06 11.41 32.73
CA LEU A 296 -9.64 10.06 32.68
C LEU A 296 -9.85 9.49 34.09
N ALA A 297 -8.80 9.56 34.93
CA ALA A 297 -8.86 9.07 36.31
C ALA A 297 -9.92 9.82 37.14
N ALA A 298 -10.06 11.13 36.96
CA ALA A 298 -11.08 11.92 37.65
C ALA A 298 -12.51 11.61 37.16
N ALA A 299 -12.69 11.33 35.86
CA ALA A 299 -14.00 11.06 35.28
C ALA A 299 -14.52 9.64 35.55
N ALA A 300 -13.61 8.66 35.70
CA ALA A 300 -13.95 7.26 35.92
C ALA A 300 -12.98 6.59 36.90
N PRO A 301 -12.95 7.01 38.18
CA PRO A 301 -11.97 6.51 39.15
C PRO A 301 -12.04 5.00 39.36
N GLU A 302 -13.23 4.41 39.40
CA GLU A 302 -13.43 2.95 39.53
C GLU A 302 -12.87 2.16 38.33
N ARG A 303 -12.77 2.80 37.16
CA ARG A 303 -12.18 2.18 35.96
C ARG A 303 -10.65 2.18 36.02
N PHE A 304 -10.05 3.15 36.71
CA PHE A 304 -8.61 3.35 36.77
C PHE A 304 -8.10 3.31 38.22
N PRO A 305 -8.19 2.15 38.90
CA PRO A 305 -7.76 2.00 40.30
C PRO A 305 -6.25 2.16 40.52
N LEU A 306 -5.45 2.17 39.44
CA LEU A 306 -4.01 2.36 39.47
C LEU A 306 -3.60 3.30 38.32
N VAL A 307 -2.80 4.32 38.62
CA VAL A 307 -2.22 5.24 37.64
C VAL A 307 -0.70 5.22 37.78
N LEU A 308 0.00 4.93 36.69
CA LEU A 308 1.46 4.83 36.65
C LEU A 308 2.03 5.71 35.54
N ILE A 309 3.19 6.31 35.80
CA ILE A 309 3.96 7.02 34.77
C ILE A 309 4.96 6.01 34.19
N ALA A 310 4.91 5.82 32.88
CA ALA A 310 5.87 4.96 32.19
C ALA A 310 7.26 5.62 32.17
N PRO A 311 8.33 4.87 32.51
CA PRO A 311 9.69 5.37 32.41
C PRO A 311 10.12 5.49 30.94
N ASP A 312 11.25 6.15 30.70
CA ASP A 312 11.87 6.24 29.39
C ASP A 312 13.25 5.56 29.40
N ALA A 313 13.58 4.83 28.33
CA ALA A 313 14.87 4.18 28.17
C ALA A 313 15.92 5.03 27.43
N GLY A 314 15.52 6.13 26.78
CA GLY A 314 16.37 6.92 25.90
C GLY A 314 16.82 6.18 24.63
N GLU A 315 16.06 5.20 24.15
CA GLU A 315 16.35 4.49 22.90
C GLU A 315 16.19 5.41 21.66
N PRO A 316 16.96 5.20 20.58
CA PRO A 316 16.74 5.93 19.33
C PRO A 316 15.35 5.63 18.74
N ALA A 317 14.46 6.62 18.74
CA ALA A 317 13.08 6.49 18.25
C ALA A 317 12.65 7.64 17.31
N ALA A 318 13.60 8.45 16.81
CA ALA A 318 13.30 9.66 16.04
C ALA A 318 12.46 9.39 14.77
N ASP A 319 12.69 8.28 14.08
CA ASP A 319 11.91 7.91 12.90
C ASP A 319 10.47 7.58 13.25
N ALA A 320 10.24 6.91 14.39
CA ALA A 320 8.90 6.59 14.86
C ALA A 320 8.10 7.86 15.19
N TRP A 321 8.72 8.90 15.74
CA TRP A 321 8.02 10.15 16.06
C TRP A 321 7.72 11.02 14.84
N ARG A 322 8.54 10.91 13.78
CA ARG A 322 8.27 11.59 12.51
C ARG A 322 7.27 10.87 11.63
N ALA A 323 7.17 9.54 11.73
CA ALA A 323 6.33 8.71 10.86
C ALA A 323 4.88 9.22 10.72
N PRO A 324 4.16 9.65 11.78
CA PRO A 324 2.80 10.18 11.63
C PRO A 324 2.71 11.50 10.84
N PHE A 325 3.81 12.25 10.71
CA PHE A 325 3.83 13.65 10.26
C PHE A 325 4.76 13.85 9.04
N PRO A 326 4.38 13.35 7.85
CA PRO A 326 5.22 13.47 6.65
C PRO A 326 5.37 14.91 6.13
N ASP A 327 4.40 15.79 6.44
CA ASP A 327 4.45 17.22 6.14
C ASP A 327 3.61 18.04 7.14
N ARG A 328 3.70 19.38 7.04
CA ARG A 328 3.06 20.32 7.99
C ARG A 328 1.52 20.23 8.06
N GLY A 329 0.89 19.66 7.02
CA GLY A 329 -0.55 19.44 6.99
C GLY A 329 -1.03 18.43 8.05
N TYR A 330 -0.15 17.52 8.47
CA TYR A 330 -0.43 16.47 9.45
C TYR A 330 -0.28 16.97 10.91
N GLU A 331 0.28 18.15 11.13
CA GLU A 331 0.75 18.64 12.43
C GLU A 331 -0.29 19.48 13.21
N ALA A 332 -1.57 19.47 12.83
CA ALA A 332 -2.59 20.28 13.49
C ALA A 332 -2.73 19.94 15.00
N ALA A 333 -2.65 18.66 15.35
CA ALA A 333 -2.69 18.23 16.74
C ALA A 333 -1.44 18.66 17.54
N LEU A 334 -0.27 18.72 16.88
CA LEU A 334 0.97 19.21 17.51
C LEU A 334 0.86 20.69 17.86
N ARG A 335 0.27 21.50 16.97
CA ARG A 335 0.06 22.93 17.22
C ARG A 335 -0.95 23.19 18.32
N ALA A 336 -1.97 22.31 18.45
CA ALA A 336 -3.01 22.43 19.47
C ALA A 336 -2.57 21.94 20.86
N LEU A 337 -1.91 20.78 20.95
CA LEU A 337 -1.65 20.09 22.22
C LEU A 337 -0.19 20.13 22.67
N GLY A 338 0.75 20.35 21.76
CA GLY A 338 2.17 20.43 22.06
C GLY A 338 3.06 19.64 21.08
N PRO A 339 4.36 19.97 21.03
CA PRO A 339 5.31 19.37 20.11
C PRO A 339 5.72 17.95 20.52
N ILE A 340 6.46 17.28 19.62
CA ILE A 340 7.14 16.00 19.89
C ILE A 340 8.19 16.20 21.00
N PRO A 341 8.12 15.45 22.11
CA PRO A 341 9.12 15.51 23.18
C PRO A 341 10.50 15.06 22.69
N ALA A 342 11.55 15.75 23.14
CA ALA A 342 12.92 15.40 22.81
C ALA A 342 13.43 14.22 23.66
N GLY A 343 14.14 13.28 23.03
CA GLY A 343 14.79 12.17 23.73
C GLY A 343 13.86 11.10 24.30
N VAL A 344 12.56 11.20 24.02
CA VAL A 344 11.56 10.20 24.44
C VAL A 344 11.62 8.99 23.53
N SER A 345 11.46 7.81 24.11
CA SER A 345 11.50 6.51 23.43
C SER A 345 10.50 5.51 24.00
N GLY A 346 9.91 5.80 25.16
CA GLY A 346 9.14 4.85 25.95
C GLY A 346 10.00 3.91 26.79
N PRO A 347 9.37 3.05 27.58
CA PRO A 347 10.06 2.10 28.44
C PRO A 347 10.75 1.02 27.60
N GLY A 348 12.01 0.71 27.91
CA GLY A 348 12.73 -0.41 27.31
C GLY A 348 12.19 -1.76 27.81
N PRO A 349 12.63 -2.91 27.25
CA PRO A 349 12.08 -4.22 27.59
C PRO A 349 12.10 -4.58 29.09
N ALA A 350 13.21 -4.28 29.78
CA ALA A 350 13.34 -4.54 31.22
C ALA A 350 12.43 -3.63 32.06
N GLN A 351 12.31 -2.35 31.69
CA GLN A 351 11.42 -1.40 32.34
C GLN A 351 9.95 -1.79 32.13
N ALA A 352 9.59 -2.23 30.92
CA ALA A 352 8.26 -2.71 30.57
C ALA A 352 7.86 -3.92 31.42
N ALA A 353 8.76 -4.90 31.58
CA ALA A 353 8.52 -6.08 32.41
C ALA A 353 8.33 -5.72 33.90
N LEU A 354 9.15 -4.80 34.44
CA LEU A 354 9.01 -4.33 35.82
C LEU A 354 7.69 -3.58 36.04
N LEU A 355 7.29 -2.72 35.10
CA LEU A 355 6.05 -1.97 35.19
C LEU A 355 4.83 -2.89 35.13
N ALA A 356 4.89 -3.93 34.29
CA ALA A 356 3.87 -4.96 34.24
C ALA A 356 3.79 -5.75 35.56
N GLN A 357 4.93 -6.10 36.15
CA GLN A 357 4.99 -6.79 37.42
C GLN A 357 4.40 -5.94 38.56
N GLU A 358 4.71 -4.63 38.61
CA GLU A 358 4.14 -3.69 39.57
C GLU A 358 2.62 -3.60 39.43
N ALA A 359 2.13 -3.41 38.20
CA ALA A 359 0.71 -3.33 37.91
C ALA A 359 0.00 -4.64 38.28
N MET A 360 0.48 -5.79 37.82
CA MET A 360 -0.10 -7.10 38.15
C MET A 360 -0.02 -7.44 39.64
N GLY A 361 1.03 -6.98 40.33
CA GLY A 361 1.21 -7.19 41.77
C GLY A 361 0.23 -6.40 42.64
N TYR A 362 -0.16 -5.19 42.21
CA TYR A 362 -1.21 -4.41 42.88
C TYR A 362 -2.59 -5.10 42.80
N PHE A 363 -2.78 -5.91 41.75
CA PHE A 363 -4.06 -6.54 41.41
C PHE A 363 -4.09 -8.07 41.59
N GLY A 364 -3.01 -8.66 42.10
CA GLY A 364 -2.96 -10.07 42.48
C GLY A 364 -3.84 -10.36 43.71
N PRO A 365 -4.29 -11.61 43.90
CA PRO A 365 -5.03 -12.02 45.09
C PRO A 365 -4.23 -11.90 46.39
#